data_AF-A0A944SNZ0-F1
#
_entry.id   AF-A0A944SNZ0-F1
#
_cell.length_a   1.000
_cell.length_b   1.000
_cell.length_c   1.000
_cell.angle_alpha   90.00
_cell.angle_beta   90.00
_cell.angle_gamma   90.00
#
_symmetry.space_group_name_H-M   'P 1'
#
loop_
_entity.id
_entity.type
_entity.pdbx_description
1 polymer ?
#
loop_
_entity_poly.entity_id
_entity_poly.type
_entity_poly.pdbx_seq_one_letter_code
_entity_poly.pdbx_strand_id
1 'polypeptide(L)' 'MNIKPEQLQNNLSSQLASIYFAFGAEILLVEQSLSLIKEAAKNNGYSERFRFDIDGNFSWDAIFNL' A
#
# COMPACT_ATOMS: atom_id res chain seq x y z
N MET A 1 -10.40 -7.00 7.04
CA MET A 1 -11.58 -6.82 6.15
C MET A 1 -11.14 -7.16 4.74
N ASN A 2 -11.92 -7.94 3.99
CA ASN A 2 -11.61 -8.20 2.59
C ASN A 2 -12.33 -7.16 1.72
N ILE A 3 -11.58 -6.40 0.92
CA ILE A 3 -12.10 -5.27 0.14
C ILE A 3 -11.87 -5.59 -1.33
N LYS A 4 -12.92 -5.55 -2.15
CA LYS A 4 -12.77 -5.70 -3.59
C LYS A 4 -12.13 -4.44 -4.19
N PRO A 5 -11.32 -4.53 -5.26
CA PRO A 5 -10.70 -3.37 -5.90
C PRO A 5 -11.69 -2.25 -6.23
N GLU A 6 -12.88 -2.60 -6.71
CA GLU A 6 -13.96 -1.66 -7.04
C GLU A 6 -14.48 -0.86 -5.83
N GLN A 7 -14.36 -1.42 -4.62
CA GLN A 7 -14.82 -0.79 -3.37
C GLN A 7 -13.70 0.00 -2.68
N LEU A 8 -12.45 -0.17 -3.10
CA LEU A 8 -11.28 0.38 -2.43
C LEU A 8 -11.29 1.90 -2.41
N GLN A 9 -11.62 2.55 -3.54
CA GLN A 9 -11.63 4.00 -3.63
C GLN A 9 -12.62 4.63 -2.63
N ASN A 10 -13.83 4.07 -2.55
CA ASN A 10 -14.84 4.55 -1.59
C ASN A 10 -14.41 4.31 -0.14
N ASN A 11 -13.74 3.19 0.14
CA ASN A 11 -13.23 2.89 1.47
C ASN A 11 -12.13 3.88 1.89
N LEU A 12 -11.16 4.15 1.00
CA LEU A 12 -10.07 5.10 1.23
C LEU A 12 -10.56 6.53 1.44
N SER A 13 -11.60 6.95 0.72
CA SER A 13 -12.22 8.27 0.90
C SER A 13 -12.91 8.42 2.26
N SER A 14 -13.43 7.33 2.83
CA SER A 14 -14.07 7.35 4.16
C SER A 14 -13.04 7.27 5.28
N GLN A 15 -12.06 6.38 5.16
CA GLN A 15 -11.03 6.17 6.16
C GLN A 15 -9.80 5.50 5.54
N LEU A 16 -8.64 6.11 5.77
CA LEU A 16 -7.35 5.48 5.51
C LEU A 16 -6.97 4.59 6.71
N ALA A 17 -6.82 3.29 6.48
CA ALA A 17 -6.35 2.34 7.47
C ALA A 17 -4.81 2.38 7.57
N SER A 18 -4.27 1.97 8.72
CA SER A 18 -2.82 1.97 8.96
C SER A 18 -2.06 0.89 8.18
N ILE A 19 -2.73 -0.21 7.81
CA ILE A 19 -2.11 -1.38 7.15
C ILE A 19 -3.04 -1.91 6.05
N TYR A 20 -2.47 -2.20 4.89
CA TYR A 20 -3.14 -2.82 3.76
C TYR A 20 -2.36 -4.03 3.26
N PHE A 21 -3.06 -5.12 2.97
CA PHE A 21 -2.53 -6.26 2.22
C PHE A 21 -3.12 -6.22 0.81
N ALA A 22 -2.30 -5.93 -0.20
CA ALA A 22 -2.71 -5.92 -1.60
C ALA A 22 -2.07 -7.11 -2.32
N PHE A 23 -2.88 -8.11 -2.65
CA PHE A 23 -2.43 -9.35 -3.31
C PHE A 23 -3.56 -9.91 -4.19
N GLY A 24 -3.19 -10.65 -5.23
CA GLY A 24 -4.14 -11.24 -6.18
C GLY A 24 -3.42 -11.85 -7.39
N ALA A 25 -4.15 -12.64 -8.18
CA ALA A 25 -3.62 -13.24 -9.41
C ALA A 25 -3.38 -12.21 -10.52
N GLU A 26 -4.18 -11.14 -10.54
CA GLU A 26 -4.12 -10.08 -11.54
C GLU A 26 -3.19 -8.96 -11.08
N ILE A 27 -1.98 -8.92 -11.63
CA ILE A 27 -0.95 -7.91 -11.27
C ILE A 27 -1.46 -6.47 -11.45
N LEU A 28 -2.26 -6.23 -12.49
CA LEU A 28 -2.80 -4.91 -12.79
C LEU A 28 -3.72 -4.41 -11.65
N LEU A 29 -4.54 -5.29 -11.07
CA LEU A 29 -5.44 -4.93 -9.98
C LEU A 29 -4.65 -4.62 -8.69
N VAL A 30 -3.56 -5.34 -8.45
CA VAL A 30 -2.66 -5.08 -7.31
C VAL A 30 -2.00 -3.71 -7.45
N GLU A 31 -1.43 -3.41 -8.63
CA GLU A 31 -0.76 -2.12 -8.90
C GLU A 31 -1.72 -0.93 -8.83
N GLN A 32 -2.94 -1.08 -9.36
CA GLN A 32 -3.99 -0.06 -9.25
C GLN A 32 -4.41 0.17 -7.79
N SER A 33 -4.59 -0.92 -7.03
CA SER A 33 -4.95 -0.83 -5.61
C SER A 33 -3.87 -0.12 -4.79
N LEU A 34 -2.60 -0.47 -4.99
CA LEU A 34 -1.48 0.22 -4.37
C LEU A 34 -1.45 1.70 -4.75
N SER A 35 -1.75 2.04 -6.01
CA SER A 35 -1.79 3.42 -6.48
C SER A 35 -2.86 4.26 -5.79
N LEU A 36 -4.07 3.72 -5.63
CA LEU A 36 -5.13 4.37 -4.86
C LEU A 36 -4.73 4.58 -3.39
N ILE A 37 -4.13 3.58 -2.74
CA ILE A 37 -3.67 3.68 -1.35
C ILE A 37 -2.61 4.79 -1.21
N LYS A 38 -1.64 4.85 -2.13
CA LYS A 38 -0.59 5.88 -2.13
C LYS A 38 -1.17 7.28 -2.31
N GLU A 39 -2.13 7.44 -3.21
CA GLU A 39 -2.79 8.72 -3.45
C GLU A 39 -3.58 9.18 -2.21
N ALA A 40 -4.34 8.27 -1.60
CA ALA A 40 -5.08 8.55 -0.37
C ALA A 40 -4.13 8.93 0.79
N ALA A 41 -3.00 8.24 0.94
CA ALA A 41 -1.98 8.60 1.93
C ALA A 41 -1.42 10.01 1.66
N LYS A 42 -1.06 10.33 0.41
CA LYS A 42 -0.59 11.68 0.07
C LYS A 42 -1.63 12.76 0.42
N ASN A 43 -2.91 12.51 0.15
CA ASN A 43 -4.00 13.42 0.47
C ASN A 43 -4.22 13.57 2.00
N ASN A 44 -3.81 12.59 2.79
CA ASN A 44 -3.82 12.65 4.27
C ASN A 44 -2.54 13.26 4.86
N GLY A 45 -1.67 13.85 4.05
CA GLY A 45 -0.47 14.58 4.51
C GLY A 45 0.80 13.74 4.64
N TYR A 46 0.78 12.46 4.22
CA TYR A 46 2.00 11.64 4.17
C TYR A 46 2.84 12.02 2.95
N SER A 47 4.00 12.66 3.18
CA SER A 47 4.92 13.11 2.11
C SER A 47 6.04 12.12 1.81
N GLU A 48 6.48 11.37 2.82
CA GLU A 48 7.59 10.43 2.71
C GLU A 48 7.09 9.02 2.41
N ARG A 49 7.89 8.27 1.65
CA ARG A 49 7.60 6.90 1.30
C ARG A 49 8.89 6.10 1.18
N PHE A 50 8.90 4.97 1.87
CA PHE A 50 9.92 3.94 1.73
C PHE A 50 9.33 2.71 1.01
N ARG A 51 10.14 2.07 0.17
CA ARG A 51 9.80 0.82 -0.52
C ARG A 51 10.95 -0.16 -0.30
N PHE A 52 10.58 -1.37 0.09
CA PHE A 52 11.51 -2.48 0.25
C PHE A 52 11.02 -3.64 -0.60
N ASP A 53 11.89 -4.19 -1.43
CA ASP A 53 11.66 -5.47 -2.09
C ASP A 53 12.41 -6.53 -1.26
N ILE A 54 11.65 -7.39 -0.57
CA ILE A 54 12.20 -8.37 0.39
C ILE A 54 12.45 -9.69 -0.33
N ASP A 55 13.70 -10.16 -0.27
CA ASP A 55 14.12 -11.49 -0.72
C ASP A 55 14.91 -12.23 0.38
N GLY A 56 15.45 -13.41 0.05
CA GLY A 56 16.19 -14.23 1.01
C GLY A 56 17.51 -13.62 1.51
N ASN A 57 18.04 -12.60 0.85
CA ASN A 57 19.29 -11.92 1.20
C ASN A 57 19.04 -10.47 1.67
N PHE A 58 17.78 -10.08 1.88
CA PHE A 58 17.43 -8.73 2.27
C PHE A 58 18.00 -8.37 3.65
N SER A 59 18.75 -7.27 3.72
CA SER A 59 19.27 -6.76 5.00
C SER A 59 18.21 -5.94 5.72
N TRP A 60 17.77 -6.43 6.89
CA TRP A 60 16.77 -5.78 7.73
C TRP A 60 17.24 -4.44 8.31
N ASP A 61 18.56 -4.20 8.36
CA ASP A 61 19.13 -2.91 8.75
C ASP A 61 18.65 -1.76 7.86
N ALA A 62 18.27 -2.05 6.61
CA ALA A 62 17.70 -1.05 5.69
C ALA A 62 16.33 -0.51 6.15
N ILE A 63 15.61 -1.25 7.01
CA ILE A 63 14.31 -0.83 7.58
C ILE A 63 14.51 -0.20 8.96
N PHE A 64 15.34 -0.81 9.81
CA PHE A 64 15.50 -0.36 11.21
C PHE A 64 16.31 0.92 11.37
N ASN A 65 17.10 1.31 10.35
CA ASN A 65 17.93 2.52 10.36
C ASN A 65 17.37 3.64 9.46
N LEU A 66 16.07 3.60 9.14
CA LEU A 66 15.37 4.67 8.43
C LEU A 66 15.35 5.98 9.23
#